data_AF-A0A2T3MS58-F1
#
_entry.id   AF-A0A2T3MS58-F1
#
_cell.length_a   1.000
_cell.length_b   1.000
_cell.length_c   1.000
_cell.angle_alpha   90.00
_cell.angle_beta   90.00
_cell.angle_gamma   90.00
#
_symmetry.space_group_name_H-M   'P 1'
#
loop_
_entity.id
_entity.type
_entity.pdbx_description
1 polymer ?
#
loop_
_entity_poly.entity_id
_entity_poly.type
_entity_poly.pdbx_seq_one_letter_code
_entity_poly.pdbx_strand_id
1 'polypeptide(L)'
;MTVEITGKNIDITPAIRERIEFKFKKLEKFQVPLISKHAVISKEPSRKFKIEASAAIPGGKIVASAEHDDMYGAITELYQKLERQLKKQTQKPAARRASHCEKPEVAEEEVATEDADA
;
A
#
# COMPACT_ATOMS: atom_id res chain seq x y z
N MET A 1 -11.98 9.02 -8.22
CA MET A 1 -10.56 8.66 -7.99
C MET A 1 -9.94 8.50 -9.36
N THR A 2 -8.86 9.20 -9.68
CA THR A 2 -8.24 9.15 -11.01
C THR A 2 -7.07 8.16 -11.02
N VAL A 3 -7.07 7.24 -11.98
CA VAL A 3 -5.97 6.32 -12.27
C VAL A 3 -5.58 6.52 -13.72
N GLU A 4 -4.30 6.73 -13.99
CA GLU A 4 -3.78 6.77 -15.35
C GLU A 4 -3.66 5.34 -15.87
N ILE A 5 -4.37 5.04 -16.96
CA ILE A 5 -4.40 3.70 -17.55
C ILE A 5 -3.91 3.80 -18.98
N THR A 6 -2.86 3.05 -19.30
CA THR A 6 -2.26 2.99 -20.64
C THR A 6 -2.41 1.58 -21.21
N GLY A 7 -3.02 1.45 -22.38
CA GLY A 7 -3.06 0.21 -23.15
C GLY A 7 -1.94 0.17 -24.19
N LYS A 8 -1.12 -0.87 -24.18
CA LYS A 8 -0.15 -1.18 -25.25
C LYS A 8 -0.77 -2.25 -26.14
N ASN A 9 -1.18 -1.86 -27.34
CA ASN A 9 -1.85 -2.73 -28.32
C ASN A 9 -3.20 -3.29 -27.84
N ILE A 10 -3.86 -2.61 -26.90
CA ILE A 10 -5.19 -2.93 -26.39
C ILE A 10 -5.95 -1.63 -26.18
N ASP A 11 -7.21 -1.60 -26.63
CA ASP A 11 -8.12 -0.50 -26.34
C ASP A 11 -8.69 -0.64 -24.93
N ILE A 12 -8.55 0.42 -24.14
CA ILE A 12 -9.05 0.46 -22.77
C ILE A 12 -10.54 0.85 -22.80
N THR A 13 -11.41 -0.13 -22.62
CA THR A 13 -12.85 0.11 -22.50
C THR A 13 -13.22 0.71 -21.13
N PRO A 14 -14.37 1.40 -21.00
CA PRO A 14 -14.84 1.93 -19.73
C PRO A 14 -14.95 0.85 -18.63
N ALA A 15 -15.41 -0.35 -18.98
CA ALA A 15 -15.52 -1.47 -18.05
C ALA A 15 -14.16 -1.88 -17.45
N ILE A 16 -13.08 -1.86 -18.25
CA ILE A 16 -11.73 -2.17 -17.79
C ILE A 16 -11.24 -1.10 -16.81
N ARG A 17 -11.49 0.17 -17.17
CA ARG A 17 -11.15 1.32 -16.32
C ARG A 17 -11.84 1.22 -14.96
N GLU A 18 -13.15 1.04 -14.94
CA GLU A 18 -13.92 0.87 -13.71
C GLU A 18 -13.42 -0.30 -12.87
N ARG A 19 -13.06 -1.42 -13.51
CA ARG A 19 -12.52 -2.58 -12.81
C ARG A 19 -11.20 -2.29 -12.11
N ILE A 20 -10.28 -1.59 -12.78
CA ILE A 20 -8.99 -1.19 -12.22
C ILE A 20 -9.20 -0.18 -11.09
N GLU A 21 -10.03 0.84 -11.31
CA GLU A 21 -10.37 1.85 -10.30
C GLU A 21 -10.99 1.21 -9.05
N PHE A 22 -11.91 0.24 -9.21
CA PHE A 22 -12.49 -0.50 -8.11
C PHE A 22 -11.43 -1.28 -7.30
N LYS A 23 -10.44 -1.88 -7.97
CA LYS A 23 -9.33 -2.57 -7.30
C LYS A 23 -8.43 -1.59 -6.55
N PHE A 24 -8.13 -0.43 -7.12
CA PHE A 24 -7.38 0.62 -6.43
C PHE A 24 -8.15 1.20 -5.24
N LYS A 25 -9.47 1.39 -5.35
CA LYS A 25 -10.33 1.83 -4.24
C LYS A 25 -10.28 0.85 -3.07
N LYS A 26 -10.20 -0.46 -3.33
CA LYS A 26 -10.00 -1.47 -2.27
C LYS A 26 -8.66 -1.33 -1.54
N LEU A 27 -7.63 -0.75 -2.15
CA LEU A 27 -6.34 -0.49 -1.48
C LEU A 27 -6.41 0.69 -0.51
N GLU A 28 -7.38 1.60 -0.66
CA GLU A 28 -7.57 2.73 0.26
C GLU A 28 -7.88 2.28 1.70
N LYS A 29 -8.35 1.03 1.89
CA LYS A 29 -8.57 0.41 3.20
C LYS A 29 -7.32 0.38 4.09
N PHE A 30 -6.12 0.46 3.50
CA PHE A 30 -4.86 0.47 4.24
C PHE A 30 -4.48 1.84 4.81
N GLN A 31 -5.28 2.88 4.57
CA GLN A 31 -5.03 4.25 5.05
C GLN A 31 -3.69 4.83 4.57
N VAL A 32 -3.14 4.31 3.47
CA VAL A 32 -1.94 4.83 2.82
C VAL A 32 -2.37 5.68 1.61
N PRO A 33 -2.00 6.97 1.55
CA PRO A 33 -2.37 7.81 0.42
C PRO A 33 -1.58 7.39 -0.82
N LEU A 34 -2.30 7.05 -1.88
CA LEU A 34 -1.74 6.72 -3.20
C LEU A 34 -1.76 8.00 -4.06
N ILE A 35 -0.60 8.54 -4.43
CA ILE A 35 -0.48 9.87 -5.07
C ILE A 35 -0.45 9.76 -6.61
N SER A 36 0.55 9.07 -7.17
CA SER A 36 0.71 8.92 -8.62
C SER A 36 0.41 7.47 -9.00
N LYS A 37 -0.84 7.19 -9.36
CA LYS A 37 -1.34 5.85 -9.72
C LYS A 37 -1.31 5.66 -11.22
N HIS A 38 -0.48 4.75 -11.69
CA HIS A 38 -0.32 4.42 -13.11
C HIS A 38 -0.45 2.92 -13.33
N ALA A 39 -1.22 2.52 -14.34
CA ALA A 39 -1.43 1.15 -14.74
C ALA A 39 -1.20 0.99 -16.25
N VAL A 40 -0.42 -0.01 -16.63
CA VAL A 40 -0.13 -0.35 -18.02
C VAL A 40 -0.62 -1.77 -18.29
N ILE A 41 -1.42 -1.92 -19.32
CA ILE A 41 -1.88 -3.23 -19.81
C ILE A 41 -1.20 -3.48 -21.15
N SER A 42 -0.62 -4.66 -21.31
CA SER A 42 0.00 -5.09 -22.56
C SER A 42 -0.37 -6.53 -22.89
N LYS A 43 -0.52 -6.83 -24.18
CA LYS A 43 -0.68 -8.20 -24.67
C LYS A 43 0.67 -8.73 -25.12
N GLU A 44 1.13 -9.81 -24.53
CA GLU A 44 2.37 -10.47 -24.95
C GLU A 44 2.12 -11.42 -26.14
N PRO A 45 3.16 -11.69 -26.97
CA PRO A 45 3.07 -12.63 -28.09
C PRO A 45 2.64 -14.05 -27.67
N SER A 46 2.97 -14.44 -26.44
CA SER A 46 2.62 -15.72 -25.81
C SER A 46 1.12 -15.87 -25.48
N ARG A 47 0.25 -14.99 -26.01
CA ARG A 47 -1.19 -14.89 -25.72
C ARG A 47 -1.55 -14.51 -24.27
N LYS A 48 -0.56 -14.19 -23.45
CA LYS A 48 -0.75 -13.74 -22.07
C LYS A 48 -1.00 -12.24 -21.99
N PHE A 49 -1.79 -11.85 -21.00
CA PHE A 49 -1.97 -10.46 -20.61
C PHE A 49 -1.00 -10.12 -19.50
N LYS A 50 -0.20 -9.09 -19.73
CA LYS A 50 0.72 -8.54 -18.75
C LYS A 50 0.23 -7.19 -18.30
N ILE A 51 0.13 -7.02 -16.99
CA ILE A 51 -0.30 -5.78 -16.38
C ILE A 51 0.75 -5.33 -15.38
N GLU A 52 1.13 -4.07 -15.48
CA GLU A 52 2.06 -3.42 -14.58
C GLU A 52 1.33 -2.26 -13.91
N ALA A 53 1.52 -2.10 -12.60
CA ALA A 53 0.99 -0.96 -11.88
C ALA A 53 2.04 -0.38 -10.95
N SER A 54 2.07 0.93 -10.89
CA SER A 54 2.91 1.70 -9.97
C SER A 54 2.08 2.72 -9.22
N ALA A 55 2.39 2.88 -7.94
CA ALA A 55 1.82 3.94 -7.13
C ALA A 55 2.87 4.55 -6.20
N ALA A 56 2.94 5.88 -6.15
CA ALA A 56 3.73 6.60 -5.15
C ALA A 56 2.99 6.64 -3.81
N ILE A 57 3.72 6.38 -2.72
CA ILE A 57 3.21 6.42 -1.34
C ILE A 57 4.15 7.23 -0.44
N PRO A 58 3.69 7.76 0.71
CA PRO A 58 4.59 8.35 1.69
C PRO A 58 5.65 7.33 2.13
N GLY A 59 6.92 7.68 2.00
CA GLY A 59 8.03 6.79 2.34
C GLY A 59 8.46 5.81 1.24
N GLY A 60 7.92 5.90 0.01
CA GLY A 60 8.47 5.16 -1.14
C GLY A 60 7.55 5.04 -2.35
N LYS A 61 7.76 3.99 -3.14
CA LYS A 61 6.87 3.62 -4.25
C LYS A 61 6.57 2.13 -4.19
N ILE A 62 5.35 1.77 -4.56
CA ILE A 62 4.95 0.38 -4.78
C ILE A 62 4.87 0.14 -6.29
N VAL A 63 5.41 -0.99 -6.71
CA VAL A 63 5.41 -1.39 -8.12
C VAL A 63 5.15 -2.89 -8.15
N ALA A 64 4.19 -3.30 -8.96
CA ALA A 64 3.87 -4.71 -9.16
C ALA A 64 3.63 -4.99 -10.65
N SER A 65 3.93 -6.21 -11.06
CA SER A 65 3.60 -6.76 -12.37
C SER A 65 2.96 -8.13 -12.21
N ALA A 66 2.04 -8.47 -13.08
CA ALA A 66 1.41 -9.79 -13.16
C ALA A 66 1.14 -10.18 -14.61
N GLU A 67 1.20 -11.48 -14.87
CA GLU A 67 1.03 -12.08 -16.19
C GLU A 67 0.07 -13.24 -16.05
N HIS A 68 -0.99 -13.26 -16.85
CA HIS A 68 -2.01 -14.29 -16.79
C HIS A 68 -2.65 -14.50 -18.17
N ASP A 69 -3.21 -15.69 -18.43
CA ASP A 69 -3.85 -16.00 -19.71
C ASP A 69 -5.15 -15.20 -19.93
N ASP A 70 -5.80 -14.81 -18.84
CA ASP A 70 -6.94 -13.89 -18.79
C ASP A 70 -6.56 -12.55 -18.14
N MET A 71 -6.92 -11.44 -18.80
CA MET A 71 -6.75 -10.08 -18.33
C MET A 71 -7.33 -9.85 -16.93
N TYR A 72 -8.52 -10.36 -16.63
CA TYR A 72 -9.13 -10.15 -15.31
C TYR A 72 -8.44 -10.94 -14.20
N GLY A 73 -7.86 -12.10 -14.55
CA GLY A 73 -6.94 -12.85 -13.72
C GLY A 73 -5.68 -12.03 -13.40
N ALA A 74 -5.03 -11.47 -14.43
CA ALA A 74 -3.85 -10.62 -14.27
C ALA A 74 -4.13 -9.40 -13.36
N ILE A 75 -5.28 -8.73 -13.52
CA ILE A 75 -5.70 -7.62 -12.64
C ILE A 75 -5.78 -8.08 -11.17
N THR A 76 -6.31 -9.28 -10.94
CA THR A 76 -6.50 -9.80 -9.58
C THR A 76 -5.17 -10.18 -8.94
N GLU A 77 -4.27 -10.85 -9.68
CA GLU A 77 -2.92 -11.16 -9.20
C GLU A 77 -2.10 -9.90 -8.91
N LEU A 78 -2.16 -8.91 -9.81
CA LEU A 78 -1.52 -7.61 -9.63
C LEU A 78 -1.98 -6.95 -8.33
N TYR A 79 -3.29 -6.92 -8.11
CA TYR A 79 -3.88 -6.37 -6.90
C TYR A 79 -3.40 -7.09 -5.64
N GLN A 80 -3.30 -8.43 -5.64
CA GLN A 80 -2.76 -9.19 -4.50
C GLN A 80 -1.31 -8.82 -4.19
N LYS A 81 -0.47 -8.64 -5.23
CA LYS A 81 0.93 -8.21 -5.08
C LYS A 81 1.03 -6.81 -4.47
N LEU A 82 0.22 -5.85 -4.94
CA LEU A 82 0.16 -4.49 -4.36
C LEU A 82 -0.33 -4.52 -2.91
N GLU A 83 -1.38 -5.29 -2.61
CA GLU A 83 -1.91 -5.45 -1.25
C GLU A 83 -0.84 -5.99 -0.30
N ARG A 84 -0.03 -6.98 -0.72
CA ARG A 84 1.07 -7.51 0.08
C ARG A 84 2.16 -6.45 0.35
N GLN A 85 2.50 -5.63 -0.65
CA GLN A 85 3.49 -4.56 -0.47
C GLN A 85 2.98 -3.48 0.50
N LEU A 86 1.72 -3.08 0.39
CA LEU A 86 1.10 -2.12 1.31
C LEU A 86 1.06 -2.65 2.75
N LYS A 87 0.64 -3.91 2.95
CA LYS A 87 0.68 -4.56 4.27
C LYS A 87 2.09 -4.53 4.87
N LYS A 88 3.11 -4.89 4.09
CA LYS A 88 4.51 -4.87 4.55
C LYS A 88 4.96 -3.48 4.98
N GLN A 89 4.57 -2.43 4.26
CA GLN A 89 4.95 -1.05 4.60
C GLN A 89 4.24 -0.56 5.86
N THR A 90 2.94 -0.85 6.01
CA THR A 90 2.17 -0.46 7.22
C THR A 90 2.65 -1.17 8.49
N GLN A 91 3.14 -2.41 8.39
CA GLN A 91 3.59 -3.21 9.55
C GLN A 91 5.06 -2.94 9.94
N LYS A 92 5.87 -2.38 9.03
CA LYS A 92 7.30 -2.09 9.28
C LYS A 92 7.58 -1.17 10.48
N PRO A 93 6.82 -0.08 10.74
CA PRO A 93 7.05 0.74 11.93
C PRO A 93 6.62 0.06 13.24
N ALA A 94 5.65 -0.86 13.21
CA ALA A 94 5.19 -1.57 14.41
C ALA A 94 6.21 -2.61 14.91
N ALA A 95 6.94 -3.26 13.99
CA ALA A 95 7.94 -4.28 14.33
C ALA A 95 9.17 -3.72 15.07
N ARG A 96 9.45 -2.41 14.94
CA ARG A 96 10.59 -1.76 15.61
C ARG A 96 10.34 -1.43 17.09
N ARG A 97 9.13 -1.66 17.61
CA ARG A 97 8.83 -1.39 19.03
C ARG A 97 9.32 -2.48 19.98
N ALA A 98 9.73 -3.65 19.48
CA ALA A 98 10.21 -4.74 20.32
C ALA A 98 11.70 -4.63 20.73
N SER A 99 12.47 -3.67 20.17
CA SER A 99 13.87 -3.44 20.56
C SER A 99 14.07 -2.26 21.51
N HIS A 100 12.99 -1.68 22.04
CA HIS A 100 13.05 -0.67 23.10
C HIS A 100 12.10 -1.02 24.24
N CYS A 101 12.44 -2.10 24.94
CA CYS A 101 12.20 -2.29 26.36
C CYS A 101 13.62 -2.12 26.95
N GLU A 102 13.96 -1.25 27.91
CA GLU A 102 13.27 -0.79 29.11
C GLU A 102 13.85 0.58 29.53
N LYS A 103 12.99 1.47 30.03
CA LYS A 103 12.98 1.74 31.48
C LYS A 103 11.61 2.30 31.86
N PRO A 104 10.87 1.66 32.77
CA PRO A 104 9.75 2.34 33.42
C PRO A 104 10.34 3.49 34.23
N GLU A 105 9.98 4.71 33.85
CA GLU A 105 10.16 5.89 34.69
C GLU A 105 9.16 5.73 35.85
N VAL A 106 9.69 5.46 37.04
CA VAL A 106 8.90 5.39 38.27
C VAL A 106 8.44 6.82 38.56
N ALA A 107 7.16 7.08 38.30
CA ALA A 107 6.52 8.32 38.68
C ALA A 107 6.30 8.34 40.21
N GLU A 108 7.03 9.27 40.83
CA GLU A 108 6.64 10.19 41.90
C GLU A 108 6.15 9.62 43.24
N GLU A 109 6.89 9.95 44.29
CA GLU A 109 6.38 10.91 45.27
C GLU A 109 7.55 11.64 45.95
N GLU A 110 7.80 12.86 45.48
CA GLU A 110 8.39 13.90 46.31
C GLU A 110 7.34 14.30 47.35
N VAL A 111 7.60 14.08 48.64
CA VAL A 111 6.99 14.90 49.69
C VAL A 111 8.06 15.89 50.10
N ALA A 112 7.99 17.07 49.49
CA ALA A 112 8.72 18.24 49.93
C ALA A 112 8.24 18.67 51.33
N THR A 113 9.18 19.32 51.98
CA THR A 113 9.34 19.73 53.37
C THR A 113 8.35 20.81 53.86
N GLU A 114 8.56 21.19 55.13
CA GLU A 114 8.13 22.42 55.85
C GLU A 114 6.82 22.24 56.65
N ASP A 115 6.69 22.60 57.93
CA ASP A 115 7.55 23.29 58.90
C ASP A 115 6.85 23.28 60.30
N ALA A 116 7.60 23.69 61.33
CA ALA A 116 7.16 24.39 62.55
C ALA A 116 6.91 23.66 63.90
N ASP A 117 7.73 24.10 64.88
CA ASP A 117 7.46 24.39 66.31
C ASP A 117 7.07 23.28 67.32
N ALA A 118 8.01 22.92 68.20
CA ALA A 118 7.98 23.16 69.66
C ALA A 118 9.13 22.42 70.40
#